data_AF-A0A3B1A118-F1
#
_entry.id   AF-A0A3B1A118-F1
#
_cell.length_a   1.000
_cell.length_b   1.000
_cell.length_c   1.000
_cell.angle_alpha   90.00
_cell.angle_beta   90.00
_cell.angle_gamma   90.00
#
_symmetry.space_group_name_H-M   'P 1'
#
loop_
_entity.id
_entity.type
_entity.pdbx_description
1 polymer ?
#
loop_
_entity_poly.entity_id
_entity_poly.type
_entity_poly.pdbx_seq_one_letter_code
_entity_poly.pdbx_strand_id
1 'polypeptide(L)' 'MHRLIYIEEEVADHPRTKEICARFPKATKVYCKYYGEVFNRKGQNFRLQKQQPALILARKHKKH' A
#
# COMPACT_ATOMS: atom_id res chain seq x y z
N MET A 1 -11.75 -7.62 3.98
CA MET A 1 -10.92 -8.10 2.85
C MET A 1 -10.42 -6.88 2.09
N HIS A 2 -9.10 -6.66 2.00
CA HIS A 2 -8.55 -5.48 1.35
C HIS A 2 -8.69 -5.59 -0.16
N ARG A 3 -9.32 -4.58 -0.79
CA ARG A 3 -9.53 -4.53 -2.24
C ARG A 3 -8.40 -3.83 -2.97
N LEU A 4 -7.58 -3.07 -2.25
CA LEU A 4 -6.52 -2.23 -2.80
C LEU A 4 -5.24 -2.43 -2.00
N ILE A 5 -4.13 -2.63 -2.70
CA ILE A 5 -2.79 -2.78 -2.13
C ILE A 5 -1.88 -1.78 -2.85
N TYR A 6 -1.32 -0.85 -2.10
CA TYR A 6 -0.26 0.02 -2.59
C TYR A 6 1.09 -0.64 -2.33
N ILE A 7 1.94 -0.65 -3.33
CA ILE A 7 3.24 -1.32 -3.30
C ILE A 7 4.29 -0.31 -3.73
N GLU A 8 5.28 -0.07 -2.88
CA GLU A 8 6.42 0.73 -3.29
C GLU A 8 7.26 -0.03 -4.31
N GLU A 9 7.70 0.66 -5.36
CA GLU A 9 8.56 0.07 -6.41
C GLU A 9 9.80 -0.60 -5.81
N GLU A 10 10.36 -0.02 -4.75
CA GLU A 10 11.54 -0.55 -4.07
C GLU A 10 11.32 -1.92 -3.40
N VAL A 11 10.09 -2.22 -2.98
CA VAL A 11 9.74 -3.49 -2.33
C VAL A 11 8.94 -4.42 -3.24
N ALA A 12 8.65 -4.02 -4.48
CA ALA A 12 7.85 -4.79 -5.42
C ALA A 12 8.47 -6.18 -5.67
N ASP A 13 9.80 -6.25 -5.76
CA ASP A 13 10.53 -7.50 -6.02
C ASP A 13 10.84 -8.34 -4.77
N HIS A 14 10.58 -7.80 -3.58
CA HIS A 14 10.87 -8.48 -2.33
C HIS A 14 10.01 -9.76 -2.20
N PRO A 15 10.59 -10.92 -1.79
CA PRO A 15 9.85 -12.20 -1.71
C PRO A 15 8.59 -12.08 -0.84
N ARG A 16 8.71 -11.41 0.32
CA ARG A 16 7.57 -11.11 1.20
C ARG A 16 6.45 -10.32 0.52
N THR A 17 6.76 -9.36 -0.35
CA THR A 17 5.74 -8.60 -1.10
C THR A 17 5.01 -9.51 -2.08
N LYS A 18 5.73 -10.38 -2.78
CA LYS A 18 5.16 -11.38 -3.70
C LYS A 18 4.26 -12.37 -2.95
N GLU A 19 4.69 -12.87 -1.79
CA GLU A 19 3.87 -13.74 -0.93
C GLU A 19 2.58 -13.06 -0.47
N ILE A 20 2.64 -11.80 -0.05
CA ILE A 20 1.45 -11.04 0.35
C ILE A 20 0.53 -10.84 -0.84
N CYS A 21 1.07 -10.47 -2.01
CA CYS A 21 0.27 -10.33 -3.23
C CYS A 21 -0.41 -11.64 -3.66
N ALA A 22 0.24 -12.78 -3.45
CA ALA A 22 -0.33 -14.11 -3.72
C ALA A 22 -1.52 -14.44 -2.79
N ARG A 23 -1.49 -13.95 -1.54
CA ARG A 23 -2.63 -14.10 -0.58
C ARG A 23 -3.84 -13.25 -0.96
N PHE A 24 -3.65 -12.20 -1.75
CA PHE A 24 -4.71 -11.28 -2.17
C PHE A 24 -4.82 -11.21 -3.71
N PRO A 25 -5.19 -12.31 -4.39
CA PRO A 25 -5.20 -12.36 -5.85
C PRO A 25 -6.24 -11.44 -6.49
N LYS A 26 -7.33 -11.12 -5.76
CA LYS A 26 -8.42 -10.24 -6.21
C LYS A 26 -8.19 -8.76 -5.89
N ALA A 27 -7.10 -8.41 -5.20
CA ALA A 27 -6.85 -7.02 -4.85
C ALA A 27 -6.18 -6.28 -6.00
N THR A 28 -6.61 -5.03 -6.22
CA THR A 28 -5.97 -4.10 -7.15
C THR A 28 -4.63 -3.68 -6.57
N LYS A 29 -3.57 -3.82 -7.36
CA LYS A 29 -2.20 -3.49 -6.98
C LYS A 29 -1.84 -2.17 -7.62
N VAL A 30 -1.47 -1.18 -6.82
CA VAL A 30 -1.05 0.14 -7.28
C VAL A 30 0.41 0.32 -6.91
N TYR A 31 1.26 0.44 -7.92
CA TYR A 31 2.68 0.70 -7.72
C TYR A 31 2.92 2.20 -7.58
N CYS A 32 3.72 2.59 -6.59
CA CYS A 32 4.12 3.98 -6.39
C CYS A 32 5.58 4.07 -5.94
N LYS A 33 6.21 5.23 -6.16
CA LYS A 33 7.58 5.46 -5.68
C LYS A 33 7.63 5.62 -4.16
N TYR A 34 6.70 6.40 -3.61
CA TYR A 34 6.62 6.65 -2.18
C TYR A 34 5.16 6.67 -1.73
N TYR A 35 4.81 5.86 -0.72
CA TYR A 35 3.42 5.79 -0.26
C TYR A 35 2.94 7.13 0.33
N GLY A 36 3.85 7.93 0.91
CA GLY A 36 3.53 9.21 1.54
C GLY A 36 3.12 10.32 0.58
N GLU A 37 3.36 10.17 -0.73
CA GLU A 37 2.84 11.09 -1.74
C GLU A 37 1.36 10.82 -2.05
N VAL A 38 0.90 9.59 -1.80
CA VAL A 38 -0.45 9.12 -2.11
C VAL A 38 -1.35 9.14 -0.87
N PHE A 39 -0.84 8.61 0.24
CA PHE A 39 -1.45 8.69 1.57
C PHE A 39 -0.93 9.94 2.25
N ASN A 40 -1.82 10.84 2.68
CA ASN A 40 -1.52 12.14 3.31
C ASN A 40 -1.54 13.38 2.37
N ARG A 41 -2.22 13.30 1.23
CA ARG A 41 -2.60 14.52 0.49
C ARG A 41 -3.60 15.34 1.31
N LYS A 42 -3.34 16.65 1.47
CA LYS A 42 -4.26 17.59 2.13
C LYS A 42 -5.66 17.50 1.50
N GLY A 43 -6.70 17.40 2.32
CA GLY A 43 -8.09 17.33 1.88
C GLY A 43 -8.65 15.92 1.66
N GLN A 44 -7.89 14.85 1.97
CA GLN A 44 -8.45 13.50 1.94
C GLN A 44 -9.46 13.29 3.08
N ASN A 45 -10.65 12.77 2.73
CA ASN A 45 -11.70 12.45 3.70
C ASN A 45 -11.37 11.11 4.40
N PHE A 46 -10.77 11.22 5.59
CA PHE A 46 -10.41 10.08 6.43
C PHE A 46 -11.57 9.12 6.74
N ARG A 47 -12.81 9.63 6.82
CA ARG A 47 -13.99 8.78 7.08
C ARG A 47 -14.25 7.80 5.94
N LEU A 48 -14.06 8.23 4.69
CA LEU A 48 -14.19 7.35 3.52
C LEU A 48 -13.07 6.31 3.47
N GLN A 49 -11.84 6.67 3.88
CA GLN A 49 -10.72 5.72 3.96
C GLN A 49 -10.97 4.62 4.99
N LYS A 50 -11.59 4.96 6.14
CA LYS A 50 -11.97 3.97 7.15
C LYS A 50 -13.01 2.96 6.66
N GLN A 51 -13.86 3.32 5.70
CA GLN A 51 -14.85 2.40 5.12
C GLN A 51 -14.20 1.36 4.21
N GLN A 52 -13.11 1.72 3.51
CA GLN A 52 -12.37 0.83 2.62
C GLN A 52 -10.86 0.95 2.86
N PRO A 53 -10.34 0.29 3.91
CA PRO A 53 -8.92 0.33 4.21
C PRO A 53 -8.11 -0.39 3.12
N ALA A 54 -7.14 0.31 2.58
CA ALA A 54 -6.13 -0.25 1.68
C ALA A 54 -4.94 -0.79 2.49
N LEU A 55 -4.27 -1.81 1.95
CA LEU A 55 -3.00 -2.30 2.48
C LEU A 55 -1.86 -1.52 1.83
N ILE A 56 -0.83 -1.17 2.60
CA ILE A 56 0.37 -0.49 2.09
C ILE A 56 1.56 -1.40 2.36
N LEU A 57 2.30 -1.74 1.30
CA LEU A 57 3.57 -2.44 1.34
C LEU A 57 4.66 -1.45 0.97
N ALA A 58 5.40 -1.02 1.98
CA ALA A 58 6.43 0.00 1.87
C ALA A 58 7.72 -0.45 2.57
N ARG A 59 8.84 0.14 2.18
CA ARG A 59 10.09 -0.07 2.88
C ARG A 59 10.02 0.58 4.25
N LYS A 60 10.41 -0.15 5.29
CA LYS A 60 10.62 0.44 6.60
C LYS A 60 11.89 1.31 6.57
N HIS A 61 11.71 2.61 6.44
CA HIS A 61 12.78 3.57 6.72
C HIS A 61 12.97 3.62 8.24
N LYS A 62 14.14 3.23 8.75
CA LYS A 62 14.51 3.49 10.15
C LYS A 62 14.59 5.02 10.32
N LYS A 63 13.51 5.66 10.75
CA LYS A 63 13.62 6.90 11.49
C LYS A 63 13.95 6.50 12.93
N HIS A 64 15.13 6.93 13.38
CA HIS A 64 15.53 6.89 14.78
C HIS A 64 14.54 7.66 15.65
#